data_AF-A0A831YF40-F1
#
_entry.id   AF-A0A831YF40-F1
#
_cell.length_a   1.000
_cell.length_b   1.000
_cell.length_c   1.000
_cell.angle_alpha   90.00
_cell.angle_beta   90.00
_cell.angle_gamma   90.00
#
_symmetry.space_group_name_H-M   'P 1'
#
loop_
_entity.id
_entity.type
_entity.pdbx_description
1 polymer ?
#
loop_
_entity_poly.entity_id
_entity_poly.type
_entity_poly.pdbx_seq_one_letter_code
_entity_poly.pdbx_strand_id
1 'polypeptide(L)'
;MMLAVEVQGLSATALAYVAAAVAVIGAISVYGLLHVDRRWASYTALLFEAVLAALFAYTTNIIYALYSAPGFGSTVEDIVHGVTYQRVAAGILSAMLFLAALVSIGYYMELQKRGEGHE
;
A
#
# COMPACT_ATOMS: atom_id res chain seq x y z
N MET A 1 2.75 35.95 12.38
CA MET A 1 1.75 34.99 12.92
C MET A 1 2.13 33.63 12.37
N MET A 2 2.68 32.75 13.21
CA MET A 2 3.11 31.41 12.82
C MET A 2 1.85 30.54 12.85
N LEU A 3 1.29 30.18 11.68
CA LEU A 3 0.16 29.27 11.62
C LEU A 3 0.69 27.87 11.93
N ALA A 4 0.35 27.35 13.11
CA ALA A 4 0.59 25.95 13.43
C ALA A 4 -0.14 25.09 12.39
N VAL A 5 0.62 24.24 11.69
CA VAL A 5 0.09 23.31 10.70
C VAL A 5 -0.54 22.13 11.46
N GLU A 6 -1.75 22.32 11.98
CA GLU A 6 -2.53 21.22 12.56
C GLU A 6 -3.20 20.42 11.43
N VAL A 7 -2.49 19.45 10.87
CA VAL A 7 -3.13 18.44 10.01
C VAL A 7 -3.90 17.49 10.90
N GLN A 8 -5.23 17.54 10.85
CA GLN A 8 -6.13 16.56 11.48
C GLN A 8 -6.12 15.22 10.72
N GLY A 9 -4.95 14.56 10.69
CA GLY A 9 -4.73 13.27 10.05
C GLY A 9 -4.27 12.21 11.03
N LEU A 10 -4.44 10.93 10.69
CA LEU A 10 -3.79 9.84 11.41
C LEU A 10 -2.27 10.03 11.40
N SER A 11 -1.61 9.73 12.52
CA SER A 11 -0.15 9.80 12.59
C SER A 11 0.48 8.85 11.56
N ALA A 12 1.65 9.23 11.05
CA ALA A 12 2.38 8.40 10.08
C ALA A 12 2.62 6.97 10.61
N THR A 13 2.91 6.82 11.90
CA THR A 13 3.07 5.51 12.56
C THR A 13 1.78 4.69 12.51
N ALA A 14 0.62 5.30 12.80
CA ALA A 14 -0.66 4.60 12.72
C ALA A 14 -0.96 4.15 11.29
N LEU A 15 -0.73 5.02 10.29
CA LEU A 15 -0.90 4.67 8.88
C LEU A 15 0.03 3.51 8.46
N ALA A 16 1.28 3.51 8.92
CA ALA A 16 2.22 2.43 8.64
C ALA A 16 1.71 1.09 9.19
N TYR A 17 1.22 1.06 10.44
CA TYR A 17 0.69 -0.17 11.04
C TYR A 17 -0.58 -0.65 10.34
N VAL A 18 -1.50 0.24 9.99
CA VAL A 18 -2.71 -0.11 9.24
C VAL A 18 -2.36 -0.67 7.87
N ALA A 19 -1.48 0.01 7.13
CA ALA A 19 -1.02 -0.46 5.82
C ALA A 19 -0.34 -1.84 5.92
N ALA A 20 0.53 -2.04 6.92
CA ALA A 20 1.21 -3.31 7.13
C ALA A 20 0.22 -4.44 7.46
N ALA A 21 -0.77 -4.19 8.33
CA ALA A 21 -1.79 -5.18 8.66
C ALA A 21 -2.61 -5.59 7.42
N VAL A 22 -3.06 -4.61 6.64
CA VAL A 22 -3.79 -4.85 5.38
C VAL A 22 -2.94 -5.65 4.40
N ALA A 23 -1.67 -5.28 4.22
CA ALA A 23 -0.75 -5.96 3.31
C ALA A 23 -0.49 -7.41 3.72
N VAL A 24 -0.23 -7.67 5.01
CA VAL A 24 0.04 -9.03 5.53
C VAL A 24 -1.19 -9.92 5.41
N ILE A 25 -2.36 -9.43 5.85
CA ILE A 25 -3.61 -10.20 5.76
C ILE A 25 -3.95 -10.47 4.28
N GLY A 26 -3.77 -9.47 3.41
CA GLY A 26 -3.97 -9.61 1.98
C GLY A 26 -3.06 -10.67 1.38
N ALA A 27 -1.77 -10.63 1.69
CA ALA A 27 -0.79 -11.59 1.18
C ALA A 27 -1.10 -13.03 1.60
N ILE A 28 -1.42 -13.25 2.89
CA ILE A 28 -1.78 -14.58 3.40
C ILE A 28 -3.06 -15.09 2.72
N SER A 29 -4.07 -14.22 2.57
CA SER A 29 -5.34 -14.59 1.96
C SER A 29 -5.17 -14.95 0.48
N VAL A 30 -4.42 -14.13 -0.28
CA VAL A 30 -4.13 -14.39 -1.70
C VAL A 30 -3.32 -15.67 -1.85
N TYR A 31 -2.25 -15.84 -1.08
CA TYR A 31 -1.41 -17.04 -1.13
C TYR A 31 -2.19 -18.32 -0.80
N GLY A 32 -3.06 -18.28 0.22
CA GLY A 32 -3.94 -19.39 0.56
C GLY A 32 -4.91 -19.73 -0.58
N LEU A 33 -5.54 -18.71 -1.17
CA LEU A 33 -6.52 -18.91 -2.26
C LEU A 33 -5.88 -19.38 -3.57
N LEU A 34 -4.61 -19.06 -3.83
CA LEU A 34 -3.89 -19.57 -5.01
C LEU A 34 -3.84 -21.11 -5.04
N HIS A 35 -3.94 -21.78 -3.89
CA HIS A 35 -3.98 -23.24 -3.79
C HIS A 35 -5.39 -23.83 -3.98
N VAL A 36 -6.43 -23.01 -3.91
CA VAL A 36 -7.83 -23.44 -4.00
C VAL A 36 -8.42 -23.09 -5.37
N ASP A 37 -8.42 -21.80 -5.72
CA ASP A 37 -8.95 -21.28 -6.98
C ASP A 37 -8.34 -19.91 -7.29
N ARG A 38 -7.69 -19.81 -8.45
CA ARG A 38 -7.02 -18.58 -8.91
C ARG A 38 -7.98 -17.40 -9.03
N ARG A 39 -9.23 -17.62 -9.48
CA ARG A 39 -10.18 -16.52 -9.69
C ARG A 39 -10.44 -15.78 -8.37
N TRP A 40 -10.66 -16.54 -7.31
CA TRP A 40 -10.85 -16.01 -5.96
C TRP A 40 -9.59 -15.34 -5.41
N ALA A 41 -8.40 -15.88 -5.71
CA ALA A 41 -7.14 -15.22 -5.35
C ALA A 41 -7.00 -13.86 -6.04
N SER A 42 -7.35 -13.74 -7.33
CA SER A 42 -7.32 -12.47 -8.07
C SER A 42 -8.34 -11.46 -7.55
N TYR A 43 -9.57 -11.87 -7.24
CA TYR A 43 -10.58 -10.97 -6.67
C TYR A 43 -10.18 -10.49 -5.27
N THR A 44 -9.60 -11.37 -4.46
CA THR A 44 -9.11 -11.04 -3.13
C THR A 44 -7.95 -10.06 -3.22
N ALA A 45 -6.98 -10.30 -4.10
CA ALA A 45 -5.89 -9.37 -4.35
C ALA A 45 -6.41 -8.00 -4.77
N LEU A 46 -7.37 -7.93 -5.71
CA LEU A 46 -7.98 -6.67 -6.16
C LEU A 46 -8.68 -5.92 -5.00
N LEU A 47 -9.35 -6.64 -4.09
CA LEU A 47 -9.97 -6.04 -2.91
C LEU A 47 -8.93 -5.39 -2.00
N PHE A 48 -7.84 -6.10 -1.67
CA PHE A 48 -6.78 -5.57 -0.82
C PHE A 48 -6.01 -4.43 -1.50
N GLU A 49 -5.79 -4.52 -2.80
CA GLU A 49 -5.23 -3.46 -3.64
C GLU A 49 -6.10 -2.19 -3.59
N ALA A 50 -7.43 -2.32 -3.68
CA ALA A 50 -8.34 -1.18 -3.58
C ALA A 50 -8.25 -0.50 -2.20
N VAL A 51 -8.13 -1.27 -1.12
CA VAL A 51 -7.94 -0.74 0.24
C VAL A 51 -6.58 -0.05 0.38
N LEU A 52 -5.50 -0.67 -0.10
CA LEU A 52 -4.17 -0.07 -0.09
C LEU A 52 -4.11 1.20 -0.96
N ALA A 53 -4.76 1.22 -2.11
CA ALA A 53 -4.87 2.39 -2.97
C ALA A 53 -5.61 3.54 -2.27
N ALA A 54 -6.69 3.24 -1.53
CA ALA A 54 -7.38 4.24 -0.72
C ALA A 54 -6.48 4.81 0.40
N LEU A 55 -5.73 3.95 1.10
CA LEU A 55 -4.75 4.37 2.10
C LEU A 55 -3.62 5.20 1.48
N PHE A 56 -3.15 4.83 0.29
CA PHE A 56 -2.14 5.56 -0.45
C PHE A 56 -2.62 6.95 -0.85
N ALA A 57 -3.84 7.05 -1.39
CA ALA A 57 -4.46 8.32 -1.75
C ALA A 57 -4.65 9.22 -0.52
N TYR A 58 -5.13 8.66 0.59
CA TYR A 58 -5.25 9.38 1.86
C TYR A 58 -3.90 9.90 2.37
N THR A 59 -2.87 9.04 2.38
CA THR A 59 -1.51 9.42 2.82
C THR A 59 -0.91 10.49 1.91
N THR A 60 -1.11 10.37 0.60
CA THR A 60 -0.64 11.34 -0.40
C THR A 60 -1.34 12.69 -0.22
N ASN A 61 -2.65 12.70 0.08
CA ASN A 61 -3.38 13.92 0.38
C ASN A 61 -2.81 14.63 1.63
N ILE A 62 -2.44 13.89 2.67
CA ILE A 62 -1.74 14.46 3.84
C ILE A 62 -0.41 15.08 3.44
N ILE A 63 0.39 14.39 2.61
CA ILE A 63 1.67 14.92 2.12
C ILE A 63 1.43 16.23 1.37
N TYR A 64 0.49 16.27 0.43
CA TYR A 64 0.18 17.50 -0.29
C TYR A 64 -0.27 18.64 0.64
N ALA A 65 -1.11 18.34 1.63
CA ALA A 65 -1.55 19.33 2.62
C ALA A 65 -0.38 19.88 3.45
N LEU A 66 0.55 19.03 3.88
CA LEU A 66 1.74 19.44 4.62
C LEU A 66 2.65 20.34 3.77
N TYR A 67 2.99 19.91 2.56
CA TYR A 67 3.92 20.64 1.70
C TYR A 67 3.34 21.92 1.09
N SER A 68 2.01 22.06 1.06
CA SER A 68 1.33 23.29 0.61
C SER A 68 1.05 24.28 1.75
N ALA A 69 1.31 23.90 3.01
CA ALA A 69 1.05 24.76 4.15
C ALA A 69 2.03 25.94 4.20
N PRO A 70 1.54 27.18 4.43
CA PRO A 70 2.42 28.35 4.58
C PRO A 70 3.36 28.19 5.78
N GLY A 71 4.68 28.26 5.55
CA GLY A 71 5.70 28.12 6.59
C GLY A 71 6.26 26.70 6.76
N PHE A 72 5.80 25.73 5.98
CA PHE A 72 6.38 24.39 5.94
C PHE A 72 7.86 24.44 5.51
N GLY A 73 8.71 23.70 6.22
CA GLY A 73 10.17 23.68 5.98
C GLY A 73 10.93 24.83 6.65
N SER A 74 10.25 25.65 7.47
CA SER A 74 10.91 26.64 8.32
C SER A 74 11.68 26.01 9.49
N THR A 75 11.36 24.75 9.84
CA THR A 75 12.11 23.94 10.81
C THR A 75 12.53 22.59 10.23
N VAL A 76 13.58 21.99 10.80
CA VAL A 76 14.01 20.62 10.44
C VAL A 76 12.93 19.59 10.80
N GLU A 77 12.17 19.83 11.87
CA GLU A 77 11.11 18.93 12.32
C GLU A 77 9.97 18.79 11.30
N ASP A 78 9.59 19.89 10.64
CA ASP A 78 8.59 19.86 9.57
C ASP A 78 9.02 18.96 8.39
N ILE A 79 10.30 19.06 8.03
CA ILE A 79 10.88 18.25 6.95
C ILE A 79 10.88 16.77 7.35
N VAL A 80 11.29 16.45 8.57
CA VAL A 80 11.27 15.08 9.10
C VAL A 80 9.84 14.52 9.10
N HIS A 81 8.86 15.34 9.48
CA HIS A 81 7.46 14.95 9.48
C HIS A 81 6.96 14.62 8.06
N GLY A 82 7.22 15.50 7.08
CA GLY A 82 6.88 15.27 5.68
C GLY A 82 7.53 14.03 5.07
N VAL A 83 8.83 13.84 5.31
CA VAL A 83 9.58 12.65 4.85
C VAL A 83 9.02 11.37 5.48
N THR A 84 8.56 11.42 6.72
CA THR A 84 7.98 10.24 7.39
C THR A 84 6.71 9.77 6.68
N TYR A 85 5.79 10.66 6.29
CA TYR A 85 4.63 10.27 5.49
C TYR A 85 5.01 9.78 4.09
N GLN A 86 6.01 10.37 3.45
CA GLN A 86 6.50 9.88 2.15
C GLN A 86 7.02 8.44 2.23
N ARG A 87 7.72 8.08 3.30
CA ARG A 87 8.16 6.70 3.55
C ARG A 87 6.98 5.74 3.73
N VAL A 88 5.93 6.17 4.43
CA VAL A 88 4.69 5.38 4.56
C VAL A 88 4.03 5.17 3.21
N ALA A 89 3.91 6.23 2.40
CA ALA A 89 3.35 6.13 1.05
C ALA A 89 4.14 5.16 0.15
N ALA A 90 5.49 5.22 0.20
CA ALA A 90 6.36 4.29 -0.50
C ALA A 90 6.17 2.83 -0.01
N GLY A 91 6.00 2.63 1.30
CA GLY A 91 5.70 1.33 1.88
C GLY A 91 4.37 0.75 1.38
N ILE A 92 3.33 1.59 1.28
CA ILE A 92 2.03 1.18 0.72
C ILE A 92 2.17 0.76 -0.74
N LEU A 93 2.85 1.55 -1.58
CA LEU A 93 3.11 1.18 -2.98
C LEU A 93 3.88 -0.13 -3.09
N SER A 94 4.89 -0.35 -2.24
CA SER A 94 5.63 -1.61 -2.24
C SER A 94 4.75 -2.80 -1.87
N ALA A 95 3.79 -2.62 -0.96
CA ALA A 95 2.84 -3.67 -0.59
C ALA A 95 1.88 -4.00 -1.74
N MET A 96 1.41 -3.00 -2.48
CA MET A 96 0.61 -3.18 -3.70
C MET A 96 1.39 -4.00 -4.73
N LEU A 97 2.60 -3.55 -5.09
CA LEU A 97 3.46 -4.28 -6.03
C LEU A 97 3.73 -5.73 -5.62
N PHE A 98 3.85 -5.99 -4.32
CA PHE A 98 4.01 -7.34 -3.79
C PHE A 98 2.77 -8.22 -4.02
N LEU A 99 1.55 -7.71 -3.76
CA LEU A 99 0.31 -8.43 -4.04
C LEU A 99 0.14 -8.71 -5.54
N ALA A 100 0.41 -7.71 -6.38
CA ALA A 100 0.40 -7.87 -7.83
C ALA A 100 1.39 -8.95 -8.30
N ALA A 101 2.59 -9.00 -7.71
CA ALA A 101 3.59 -10.02 -8.00
C ALA A 101 3.12 -11.43 -7.60
N LEU A 102 2.50 -11.59 -6.43
CA LEU A 102 1.96 -12.89 -5.99
C LEU A 102 0.91 -13.44 -6.97
N VAL A 103 -0.02 -12.60 -7.42
CA VAL A 103 -1.03 -13.01 -8.41
C VAL A 103 -0.39 -13.36 -9.75
N SER A 104 0.60 -12.59 -10.19
CA SER A 104 1.33 -12.82 -11.45
C SER A 104 2.09 -14.15 -11.43
N ILE A 105 2.78 -14.46 -10.33
CA ILE A 105 3.48 -15.75 -10.13
C ILE A 105 2.47 -16.90 -10.14
N GLY A 106 1.36 -16.76 -9.41
CA GLY A 106 0.31 -17.77 -9.38
C GLY A 106 -0.29 -18.05 -10.76
N TYR A 107 -0.46 -17.00 -11.58
CA TYR A 107 -0.91 -17.14 -12.95
C TYR A 107 0.12 -17.88 -13.83
N TYR A 108 1.40 -17.54 -13.71
CA TYR A 108 2.46 -18.19 -14.47
C TYR A 108 2.58 -19.68 -14.15
N MET A 109 2.49 -20.06 -12.87
CA MET A 109 2.52 -21.46 -12.45
C MET A 109 1.33 -22.26 -13.00
N GLU A 110 0.14 -21.65 -13.11
CA GLU A 110 -1.02 -22.32 -13.70
C GLU A 110 -0.84 -22.54 -15.20
N LEU A 111 -0.28 -21.56 -15.92
CA LEU A 111 0.02 -21.70 -17.34
C LEU A 111 1.02 -22.84 -17.61
N GLN A 112 2.08 -22.96 -16.80
CA GLN A 112 3.04 -24.05 -16.93
C GLN A 112 2.38 -25.42 -16.77
N LYS A 113 1.57 -25.63 -15.72
CA LYS A 113 0.86 -26.90 -15.49
C LYS A 113 -0.08 -27.29 -16.63
N ARG A 114 -0.69 -26.32 -17.30
CA ARG A 114 -1.56 -26.57 -18.46
C ARG A 114 -0.77 -26.86 -19.74
N GLY A 115 0.45 -26.30 -19.87
CA GLY A 115 1.34 -26.55 -21.00
C GLY A 115 1.95 -27.95 -21.00
N GLU A 116 2.27 -28.50 -19.82
CA GLU A 116 2.85 -29.84 -19.67
C GLU A 116 1.87 -31.00 -19.96
N GLY A 117 0.56 -30.72 -20.10
CA GLY A 117 -0.45 -31.73 -20.46
C GLY A 117 -0.68 -31.92 -21.96
N HIS A 118 0.06 -31.19 -22.81
CA HIS A 118 -0.06 -31.19 -24.27
C HIS A 118 1.23 -31.64 -24.98
N GLU A 119 2.10 -32.38 -24.27
CA GLU A 119 3.21 -33.14 -24.85
C GLU A 119 2.95 -34.65 -24.72
#